data_AF-Q7N1I9-F1
#
_entry.id   AF-Q7N1I9-F1
#
_cell.length_a   1.000
_cell.length_b   1.000
_cell.length_c   1.000
_cell.angle_alpha   90.00
_cell.angle_beta   90.00
_cell.angle_gamma   90.00
#
_symmetry.space_group_name_H-M   'P 1'
#
loop_
_entity.id
_entity.type
_entity.pdbx_description
1 polymer ?
#
loop_
_entity_poly.entity_id
_entity_poly.type
_entity_poly.pdbx_seq_one_letter_code
_entity_poly.pdbx_strand_id
1 'polypeptide(L)' 'MQPWQPGQQLLTNFDIKLGRLAASVKNTSCNQGDITRVCAAVDLIIISMMRQNHVR' A
#
# COMPACT_ATOMS: atom_id res chain seq x y z
N MET A 1 20.75 -3.98 17.40
CA MET A 1 19.35 -4.37 17.08
C MET A 1 19.07 -5.68 17.77
N GLN A 2 17.97 -5.81 18.50
CA GLN A 2 17.65 -7.04 19.22
C GLN A 2 17.18 -8.10 18.20
N PRO A 3 17.68 -9.35 18.25
CA PRO A 3 17.23 -10.40 17.35
C PRO A 3 15.76 -10.72 17.61
N TRP A 4 14.98 -10.92 16.54
CA TRP A 4 13.59 -11.36 16.64
C TRP A 4 13.49 -12.67 17.45
N GLN A 5 12.49 -12.75 18.35
CA GLN A 5 12.28 -13.91 19.22
C GLN A 5 11.08 -14.76 18.74
N PRO A 6 11.14 -16.10 18.86
CA PRO A 6 10.00 -16.96 18.60
C PRO A 6 8.76 -16.52 19.38
N GLY A 7 7.62 -16.39 18.68
CA GLY A 7 6.35 -15.92 19.26
C GLY A 7 6.10 -14.42 19.11
N GLN A 8 7.11 -13.62 18.73
CA GLN A 8 6.87 -12.24 18.32
C GLN A 8 6.32 -12.19 16.90
N GLN A 9 5.35 -11.32 16.65
CA GLN A 9 4.82 -11.11 15.30
C GLN A 9 5.91 -10.48 14.43
N LEU A 10 6.50 -11.28 13.53
CA LEU A 10 7.54 -10.82 12.60
C LEU A 10 6.98 -9.87 11.53
N LEU A 11 5.78 -10.19 11.04
CA LEU A 11 5.09 -9.43 10.00
C LEU A 11 3.80 -8.87 10.57
N THR A 12 3.64 -7.55 10.50
CA THR A 12 2.41 -6.88 10.87
C THR A 12 1.28 -7.26 9.89
N ASN A 13 0.05 -6.94 10.26
CA ASN A 13 -1.08 -7.08 9.33
C ASN A 13 -0.90 -6.27 8.04
N PHE A 14 -0.14 -5.17 8.08
CA PHE A 14 0.19 -4.39 6.90
C PHE A 14 1.13 -5.16 5.98
N ASP A 15 2.21 -5.73 6.53
CA ASP A 15 3.19 -6.52 5.77
C ASP A 15 2.53 -7.73 5.08
N ILE A 16 1.61 -8.40 5.78
CA ILE A 16 0.86 -9.54 5.24
C ILE A 16 -0.03 -9.11 4.07
N LYS A 17 -0.73 -7.96 4.19
CA LYS A 17 -1.57 -7.43 3.12
C LYS A 17 -0.74 -7.01 1.91
N LEU A 18 0.42 -6.41 2.15
CA LEU A 18 1.36 -6.02 1.09
C LEU A 18 1.88 -7.25 0.34
N GLY A 19 2.26 -8.31 1.07
CA GLY A 19 2.69 -9.57 0.47
C GLY A 19 1.60 -10.23 -0.38
N ARG A 20 0.34 -10.22 0.08
CA ARG A 20 -0.81 -10.73 -0.70
C ARG A 20 -1.05 -9.92 -1.98
N LEU A 21 -0.96 -8.59 -1.89
CA LEU A 21 -1.10 -7.71 -3.04
C LEU A 21 0.00 -7.97 -4.08
N ALA A 22 1.26 -8.05 -3.64
CA ALA A 22 2.38 -8.34 -4.52
C ALA A 22 2.22 -9.72 -5.21
N ALA A 23 1.75 -10.73 -4.48
CA ALA A 23 1.47 -12.04 -5.04
C ALA A 23 0.32 -12.02 -6.07
N SER A 24 -0.75 -11.25 -5.84
CA SER A 24 -1.90 -11.18 -6.74
C SER A 24 -1.60 -10.47 -8.06
N VAL A 25 -0.55 -9.64 -8.10
CA VAL A 25 -0.13 -8.90 -9.31
C VAL A 25 1.14 -9.46 -9.95
N LYS A 26 1.71 -10.55 -9.43
CA LYS A 26 3.06 -11.04 -9.82
C LYS A 26 3.22 -11.38 -11.31
N ASN A 27 2.12 -11.66 -12.00
CA ASN A 27 2.09 -12.01 -13.43
C ASN A 27 1.40 -10.93 -14.29
N THR A 28 1.07 -9.78 -13.70
CA THR A 28 0.45 -8.66 -14.41
C THR A 28 1.56 -7.77 -14.92
N SER A 29 1.63 -7.57 -16.25
CA SER A 29 2.53 -6.56 -16.81
C SER A 29 2.02 -5.18 -16.41
N CYS A 30 2.72 -4.51 -15.51
CA CYS A 30 2.46 -3.13 -15.15
C CYS A 30 3.46 -2.27 -15.91
N ASN A 31 2.99 -1.47 -16.87
CA ASN A 31 3.86 -0.53 -17.56
C ASN A 31 3.90 0.82 -16.81
N GLN A 32 4.84 1.69 -17.18
CA GLN A 32 5.00 2.98 -16.51
C GLN A 32 3.73 3.86 -16.60
N GLY A 33 2.96 3.74 -17.69
CA GLY A 33 1.69 4.45 -17.84
C GLY A 33 0.62 4.00 -16.85
N ASP A 34 0.55 2.70 -16.57
CA ASP A 34 -0.37 2.14 -15.57
C ASP A 34 -0.01 2.66 -14.17
N ILE A 35 1.29 2.69 -13.83
CA ILE A 35 1.79 3.25 -12.56
C ILE A 35 1.40 4.72 -12.45
N THR A 36 1.72 5.53 -13.47
CA THR A 36 1.40 6.96 -13.47
C THR A 36 -0.10 7.22 -13.32
N ARG A 37 -0.94 6.43 -14.00
CA ARG A 37 -2.40 6.55 -13.91
C ARG A 37 -2.92 6.23 -12.51
N VAL A 38 -2.43 5.14 -11.91
CA VAL A 38 -2.83 4.73 -10.56
C VAL A 38 -2.36 5.76 -9.53
N CYS A 39 -1.11 6.25 -9.62
CA CYS A 39 -0.61 7.30 -8.74
C CYS A 39 -1.48 8.57 -8.82
N ALA A 40 -1.81 9.04 -10.03
CA ALA A 40 -2.69 10.20 -10.19
C ALA A 40 -4.08 9.99 -9.58
N ALA A 41 -4.65 8.78 -9.69
CA ALA A 41 -5.93 8.45 -9.06
C ALA A 41 -5.83 8.43 -7.52
N VAL A 42 -4.75 7.87 -6.98
CA VAL A 42 -4.48 7.84 -5.54
C VAL A 42 -4.31 9.25 -4.98
N ASP A 43 -3.57 10.12 -5.66
CA ASP A 43 -3.37 11.51 -5.24
C ASP A 43 -4.70 12.27 -5.18
N LEU A 44 -5.59 12.07 -6.16
CA LEU A 44 -6.93 12.67 -6.15
C LEU A 44 -7.77 12.19 -4.96
N ILE A 45 -7.69 10.90 -4.62
CA ILE A 45 -8.39 10.33 -3.46
C ILE A 45 -7.84 10.93 -2.17
N ILE A 46 -6.51 10.98 -2.01
CA ILE A 46 -5.86 11.58 -0.83
C ILE A 46 -6.27 13.05 -0.70
N ILE A 47 -6.21 13.84 -1.78
CA ILE A 47 -6.65 15.24 -1.78
C ILE A 47 -8.12 15.35 -1.37
N SER A 48 -8.99 14.48 -1.89
CA SER A 48 -10.40 14.46 -1.50
C SER A 48 -10.59 14.17 -0.01
N MET A 49 -9.87 13.17 0.52
CA MET A 49 -9.91 12.82 1.94
C MET A 49 -9.39 13.97 2.83
N MET A 50 -8.31 14.63 2.42
CA MET A 50 -7.74 15.77 3.15
C MET A 50 -8.67 16.99 3.14
N ARG A 51 -9.33 17.28 2.00
CA ARG A 51 -10.32 18.37 1.92
C ARG A 51 -11.54 18.10 2.79
N GLN A 52 -11.98 16.85 2.88
CA GLN A 52 -13.11 16.47 3.76
C GLN A 52 -12.75 16.54 5.25
N ASN A 53 -11.49 16.32 5.61
CA ASN A 53 -11.02 16.47 7.00
C ASN A 53 -10.88 17.92 7.47
N HIS A 54 -10.82 18.90 6.56
CA HIS A 54 -10.73 20.33 6.90
C HIS A 54 -12.10 21.01 7.15
N VAL A 55 -13.21 20.27 7.05
CA VAL A 55 -14.58 20.78 7.31
C VAL A 55 -15.09 20.27 8.66
N ARG A 56 -14.29 20.40 9.72
CA ARG A 56 -14.74 20.14 11.09
C ARG A 56 -14.21 21.17 12.07
#